data_AF-A0A0D1YNR6-F1
#
_entry.id   AF-A0A0D1YNR6-F1
#
_cell.length_a   1.000
_cell.length_b   1.000
_cell.length_c   1.000
_cell.angle_alpha   90.00
_cell.angle_beta   90.00
_cell.angle_gamma   90.00
#
_symmetry.space_group_name_H-M   'P 1'
#
loop_
_entity.id
_entity.type
_entity.pdbx_description
1 polymer ?
#
loop_
_entity_poly.entity_id
_entity_poly.type
_entity_poly.pdbx_seq_one_letter_code
_entity_poly.pdbx_strand_id
1 'polypeptide(L)'
;MEVGPRDGLQNIKQLVPKDVKIELIQQLAAAGLRNIEATSFVSPKWVPQLADGHDVLQETLHSGNSQKDQPHHFRFPVLAPNMKGLQNAKAAGANEIVVFASVTEAFSKANQNCTVAEALAQAKAVTAEALSAGIKARR
;
A
#
# COMPACT_ATOMS: atom_id res chain seq x y z
N MET A 1 -8.89 -7.57 6.54
CA MET A 1 -8.07 -6.50 5.94
C MET A 1 -8.94 -5.92 4.87
N GLU A 2 -9.23 -4.63 4.95
CA GLU A 2 -10.01 -3.94 3.93
C GLU A 2 -9.05 -3.47 2.82
N VAL A 3 -9.40 -3.73 1.57
CA VAL A 3 -8.52 -3.48 0.42
C VAL A 3 -9.17 -2.59 -0.62
N GLY A 4 -10.43 -2.19 -0.43
CA GLY A 4 -11.18 -1.30 -1.32
C GLY A 4 -10.42 -0.03 -1.74
N PRO A 5 -9.78 0.71 -0.81
CA PRO A 5 -9.03 1.92 -1.16
C PRO A 5 -7.81 1.68 -2.07
N ARG A 6 -7.25 0.46 -2.09
CA ARG A 6 -6.12 0.08 -2.96
C ARG A 6 -6.59 -0.78 -4.13
N ASP A 7 -6.93 -2.05 -3.85
CA ASP A 7 -7.26 -3.06 -4.85
C ASP A 7 -8.59 -2.76 -5.55
N GLY A 8 -9.58 -2.28 -4.80
CA GLY A 8 -10.86 -1.88 -5.37
C GLY A 8 -10.69 -0.71 -6.34
N LEU A 9 -10.12 0.40 -5.85
CA LEU A 9 -9.91 1.58 -6.68
C LEU A 9 -9.03 1.30 -7.90
N GLN A 10 -7.96 0.52 -7.76
CA GLN A 10 -7.07 0.13 -8.85
C GLN A 10 -7.79 -0.49 -10.06
N ASN A 11 -8.94 -1.14 -9.84
CA ASN A 11 -9.70 -1.83 -10.88
C ASN A 11 -10.87 -1.00 -11.46
N ILE A 12 -11.06 0.24 -11.01
CA ILE A 12 -12.11 1.13 -11.54
C ILE A 12 -11.54 1.97 -12.68
N LYS A 13 -12.30 2.12 -13.77
CA LYS A 13 -11.87 2.85 -14.98
C LYS A 13 -11.69 4.35 -14.76
N GLN A 14 -12.45 4.92 -13.84
CA GLN A 14 -12.48 6.35 -13.55
C GLN A 14 -11.41 6.69 -12.52
N LEU A 15 -10.63 7.74 -12.81
CA LEU A 15 -9.71 8.31 -11.83
C LEU A 15 -10.51 8.92 -10.68
N VAL A 16 -10.34 8.35 -9.49
CA VAL A 16 -10.95 8.87 -8.27
C VAL A 16 -10.04 9.95 -7.69
N PRO A 17 -10.55 11.17 -7.42
CA PRO A 17 -9.76 12.24 -6.81
C PRO A 17 -9.21 11.84 -5.44
N LYS A 18 -8.01 12.33 -5.12
CA LYS A 18 -7.31 12.08 -3.84
C LYS A 18 -8.22 12.24 -2.63
N ASP A 19 -8.96 13.34 -2.56
CA ASP A 19 -9.76 13.69 -1.39
C ASP A 19 -10.88 12.66 -1.13
N VAL A 20 -11.47 12.11 -2.21
CA VAL A 20 -12.48 11.04 -2.12
C VAL A 20 -11.86 9.74 -1.60
N LYS A 21 -10.59 9.45 -1.93
CA LYS A 21 -9.88 8.27 -1.41
C LYS A 21 -9.63 8.41 0.09
N ILE A 22 -9.20 9.59 0.52
CA ILE A 22 -8.97 9.89 1.93
C ILE A 22 -10.28 9.78 2.72
N GLU A 23 -11.36 10.38 2.20
CA GLU A 23 -12.69 10.29 2.80
C GLU A 23 -13.13 8.83 2.94
N LEU A 24 -12.97 8.01 1.89
CA LEU A 24 -13.27 6.59 1.93
C LEU A 24 -12.50 5.87 3.06
N ILE A 25 -11.19 6.09 3.16
CA ILE A 25 -10.37 5.46 4.22
C ILE A 25 -10.84 5.92 5.61
N GLN A 26 -11.16 7.20 5.78
CA GLN A 26 -11.66 7.74 7.05
C GLN A 26 -13.02 7.15 7.42
N GLN A 27 -13.94 7.01 6.47
CA GLN A 27 -15.25 6.39 6.69
C GLN A 27 -15.11 4.90 7.06
N LEU A 28 -14.21 4.17 6.39
CA LEU A 28 -13.91 2.77 6.73
C LEU A 28 -13.34 2.66 8.15
N ALA A 29 -12.43 3.56 8.54
CA ALA A 29 -11.89 3.61 9.89
C ALA A 29 -12.98 3.95 10.92
N ALA A 30 -13.85 4.91 10.63
CA ALA A 30 -14.98 5.30 11.48
C ALA A 30 -16.02 4.16 11.62
N ALA A 31 -16.16 3.31 10.61
CA ALA A 31 -16.96 2.08 10.68
C ALA A 31 -16.31 0.97 11.54
N GLY A 32 -15.14 1.24 12.14
CA GLY A 32 -14.45 0.33 13.06
C GLY A 32 -13.42 -0.58 12.38
N LEU A 33 -13.15 -0.41 11.08
CA LEU A 33 -12.11 -1.18 10.40
C LEU A 33 -10.72 -0.69 10.82
N ARG A 34 -9.89 -1.61 11.30
CA ARG A 34 -8.58 -1.28 11.89
C ARG A 34 -7.38 -1.62 11.01
N ASN A 35 -7.61 -2.29 9.89
CA ASN A 35 -6.56 -2.72 8.97
C ASN A 35 -7.04 -2.48 7.55
N ILE A 36 -6.67 -1.32 7.00
CA ILE A 36 -7.17 -0.78 5.74
C ILE A 36 -5.96 -0.53 4.84
N GLU A 37 -5.87 -1.22 3.72
CA GLU A 37 -4.81 -1.01 2.75
C GLU A 37 -5.02 0.32 2.03
N ALA A 38 -4.22 1.33 2.41
CA ALA A 38 -4.50 2.71 2.04
C ALA A 38 -4.18 3.02 0.58
N THR A 39 -3.08 2.46 0.06
CA THR A 39 -2.61 2.74 -1.31
C THR A 39 -1.48 1.79 -1.74
N SER A 40 -0.90 2.03 -2.91
CA SER A 40 0.28 1.33 -3.42
C SER A 40 1.33 2.30 -3.95
N PHE A 41 2.60 1.94 -3.73
CA PHE A 41 3.77 2.61 -4.29
C PHE A 41 4.29 1.85 -5.53
N VAL A 42 3.38 1.58 -6.46
CA VAL A 42 3.66 1.11 -7.82
C VAL A 42 4.01 2.29 -8.73
N SER A 43 4.45 1.99 -9.95
CA SER A 43 4.73 3.06 -10.91
C SER A 43 3.43 3.72 -11.40
N PRO A 44 3.30 5.05 -11.30
CA PRO A 44 2.10 5.77 -11.73
C PRO A 44 1.86 5.71 -13.24
N LYS A 45 2.90 5.37 -14.01
CA LYS A 45 2.78 5.10 -15.45
C LYS A 45 1.92 3.86 -15.72
N TRP A 46 2.02 2.85 -14.86
CA TRP A 46 1.32 1.58 -15.02
C TRP A 46 -0.01 1.56 -14.27
N VAL A 47 -0.06 2.23 -13.12
CA VAL A 47 -1.26 2.33 -12.28
C VAL A 47 -1.52 3.80 -11.95
N PRO A 48 -2.06 4.60 -12.90
CA PRO A 48 -2.31 6.03 -12.69
C PRO A 48 -3.32 6.28 -11.57
N GLN A 49 -4.21 5.31 -11.32
CA GLN A 49 -5.20 5.36 -10.24
C GLN A 49 -4.59 5.62 -8.86
N LEU A 50 -3.36 5.17 -8.61
CA LEU A 50 -2.70 5.26 -7.30
C LEU A 50 -1.51 6.24 -7.31
N ALA A 51 -1.42 7.11 -8.32
CA ALA A 51 -0.32 8.06 -8.46
C ALA A 51 -0.20 9.06 -7.31
N ASP A 52 -1.31 9.32 -6.61
CA ASP A 52 -1.43 10.20 -5.45
C ASP A 52 -1.16 9.49 -4.11
N GLY A 53 -0.63 8.25 -4.13
CA GLY A 53 -0.46 7.43 -2.93
C GLY A 53 0.39 8.07 -1.83
N HIS A 54 1.36 8.91 -2.17
CA HIS A 54 2.14 9.68 -1.20
C HIS A 54 1.23 10.57 -0.34
N ASP A 55 0.41 11.40 -0.99
CA ASP A 55 -0.45 12.37 -0.31
C ASP A 55 -1.61 11.68 0.40
N VAL A 56 -2.18 10.63 -0.20
CA VAL A 56 -3.23 9.81 0.44
C VAL A 56 -2.73 9.23 1.75
N LEU A 57 -1.53 8.63 1.76
CA LEU A 57 -0.99 8.02 2.97
C LEU A 57 -0.66 9.08 4.02
N GLN A 58 0.03 10.16 3.64
CA GLN A 58 0.36 11.24 4.57
C GLN A 58 -0.91 11.79 5.22
N GLU A 59 -1.93 12.18 4.46
CA GLU A 59 -3.14 12.80 5.02
C GLU A 59 -3.94 11.81 5.89
N THR A 60 -3.96 10.53 5.49
CA THR A 60 -4.56 9.45 6.28
C THR A 60 -3.86 9.29 7.64
N LEU A 61 -2.53 9.30 7.66
CA LEU A 61 -1.75 9.18 8.88
C LEU A 61 -1.94 10.41 9.79
N HIS A 62 -1.96 11.62 9.24
CA HIS A 62 -2.24 12.84 10.01
C HIS A 62 -3.63 12.78 10.65
N SER A 63 -4.65 12.40 9.87
CA SER A 63 -6.04 12.28 10.36
C SER A 63 -6.21 11.16 11.39
N GLY A 64 -5.56 10.01 11.17
CA GLY A 64 -5.62 8.86 12.07
C GLY A 64 -4.88 9.07 13.39
N ASN A 65 -3.78 9.83 13.37
CA ASN A 65 -2.99 10.15 14.57
C ASN A 65 -3.66 11.19 15.48
N SER A 66 -4.62 11.97 14.97
CA SER A 66 -5.48 12.82 15.82
C SER A 66 -6.41 12.01 16.72
N GLN A 67 -6.55 10.69 16.50
CA GLN A 67 -7.31 9.77 17.36
C GLN A 67 -6.42 9.08 18.41
N LYS A 68 -5.43 9.80 18.96
CA LYS A 68 -4.51 9.33 20.02
C LYS A 68 -5.22 8.80 21.27
N ASP A 69 -6.46 9.21 21.50
CA ASP A 69 -7.28 8.78 22.65
C ASP A 69 -8.04 7.46 22.42
N GLN A 70 -7.94 6.84 21.23
CA GLN A 70 -8.54 5.52 21.02
C GLN A 70 -7.60 4.38 21.44
N PRO A 71 -8.05 3.43 22.27
CA PRO A 71 -7.24 2.31 22.78
C PRO A 71 -6.85 1.27 21.70
N HIS A 72 -7.09 1.56 20.42
CA HIS A 72 -6.90 0.62 19.30
C HIS A 72 -6.18 1.30 18.13
N HIS A 73 -4.97 0.85 17.84
CA HIS A 73 -4.15 1.36 16.73
C HIS A 73 -4.75 0.98 15.37
N PHE A 74 -5.15 1.97 14.57
CA PHE A 74 -5.41 1.78 13.15
C PHE A 74 -4.10 1.43 12.41
N ARG A 75 -4.21 0.57 11.41
CA ARG A 75 -3.11 0.17 10.53
C ARG A 75 -3.47 0.47 9.09
N PHE A 76 -2.56 1.15 8.41
CA PHE A 76 -2.68 1.56 7.03
C PHE A 76 -1.56 0.95 6.18
N PRO A 77 -1.53 -0.39 6.01
CA PRO A 77 -0.53 -1.02 5.17
C PRO A 77 -0.59 -0.49 3.73
N VAL A 78 0.56 -0.49 3.06
CA VAL A 78 0.68 -0.07 1.65
C VAL A 78 1.44 -1.10 0.82
N LEU A 79 1.05 -1.26 -0.44
CA LEU A 79 1.73 -2.20 -1.33
C LEU A 79 3.04 -1.61 -1.86
N ALA A 80 4.17 -2.28 -1.60
CA ALA A 80 5.50 -1.88 -2.05
C ALA A 80 6.17 -3.07 -2.80
N PRO A 81 5.98 -3.20 -4.12
CA PRO A 81 6.38 -4.40 -4.85
C PRO A 81 7.90 -4.55 -5.06
N ASN A 82 8.65 -3.45 -4.93
CA ASN A 82 10.09 -3.42 -5.18
C ASN A 82 10.77 -2.36 -4.29
N MET A 83 12.10 -2.29 -4.38
CA MET A 83 12.91 -1.39 -3.54
C MET A 83 12.55 0.09 -3.71
N LYS A 84 12.23 0.52 -4.93
CA LYS A 84 11.80 1.89 -5.20
C LYS A 84 10.44 2.18 -4.56
N GLY A 85 9.51 1.23 -4.64
CA GLY A 85 8.22 1.30 -3.95
C GLY A 85 8.39 1.42 -2.42
N LEU A 86 9.31 0.65 -1.84
CA LEU A 86 9.64 0.74 -0.41
C LEU A 86 10.22 2.11 -0.04
N GLN A 87 11.14 2.65 -0.84
CA GLN A 87 11.70 3.99 -0.61
C GLN A 87 10.63 5.07 -0.62
N ASN A 88 9.71 5.01 -1.59
CA ASN A 88 8.59 5.95 -1.65
C ASN A 88 7.61 5.77 -0.48
N ALA A 89 7.33 4.52 -0.09
CA ALA A 89 6.50 4.23 1.09
C ALA A 89 7.13 4.78 2.38
N LYS A 90 8.45 4.59 2.54
CA LYS A 90 9.26 5.16 3.63
C LYS A 90 9.13 6.68 3.67
N ALA A 91 9.33 7.35 2.52
CA ALA A 91 9.22 8.81 2.41
C ALA A 91 7.81 9.32 2.76
N ALA A 92 6.77 8.54 2.43
CA ALA A 92 5.38 8.84 2.78
C ALA A 92 5.00 8.46 4.22
N GLY A 93 5.92 7.97 5.05
CA GLY A 93 5.68 7.66 6.46
C GLY A 93 5.05 6.28 6.73
N ALA A 94 5.12 5.34 5.78
CA ALA A 94 4.57 4.00 5.98
C ALA A 94 5.26 3.27 7.14
N ASN A 95 4.47 2.70 8.05
CA ASN A 95 4.94 1.84 9.15
C ASN A 95 4.71 0.34 8.89
N GLU A 96 3.99 0.02 7.81
CA GLU A 96 3.64 -1.34 7.41
C GLU A 96 3.53 -1.43 5.89
N ILE A 97 4.17 -2.43 5.29
CA ILE A 97 4.12 -2.69 3.85
C ILE A 97 3.57 -4.09 3.55
N VAL A 98 3.10 -4.24 2.31
CA VAL A 98 2.70 -5.52 1.70
C VAL A 98 3.58 -5.76 0.48
N VAL A 99 4.11 -6.97 0.36
CA VAL A 99 4.75 -7.48 -0.86
C VAL A 99 3.91 -8.61 -1.44
N PHE A 100 4.05 -8.90 -2.73
CA PHE A 100 3.36 -10.03 -3.35
C PHE A 100 4.28 -10.77 -4.33
N ALA A 101 4.06 -12.07 -4.45
CA ALA A 101 4.70 -12.89 -5.47
C ALA A 101 3.64 -13.77 -6.13
N SER A 102 3.77 -13.93 -7.44
CA SER A 102 2.86 -14.76 -8.23
C SER A 102 3.34 -16.20 -8.23
N VAL A 103 2.42 -17.16 -8.34
CA VAL A 103 2.76 -18.60 -8.36
C VAL A 103 3.12 -19.08 -9.77
N THR A 104 2.57 -18.45 -10.81
CA THR A 104 2.77 -18.85 -12.21
C THR A 104 3.58 -17.81 -12.98
N GLU A 105 4.43 -18.25 -13.91
CA GLU A 105 5.25 -17.36 -14.75
C GLU A 105 4.41 -16.38 -15.57
N ALA A 106 3.32 -16.85 -16.19
CA ALA A 106 2.43 -16.00 -16.99
C ALA A 106 1.85 -14.84 -16.17
N PHE A 107 1.39 -15.12 -14.94
CA PHE A 107 0.84 -14.09 -14.05
C PHE A 107 1.92 -13.16 -13.50
N SER A 108 3.11 -13.68 -13.17
CA SER A 108 4.25 -12.85 -12.75
C SER A 108 4.66 -11.87 -13.85
N LYS A 109 4.76 -12.36 -15.09
CA LYS A 109 5.11 -11.54 -16.24
C LYS A 109 4.05 -10.48 -16.53
N ALA A 110 2.77 -10.81 -16.43
CA ALA A 110 1.69 -9.86 -16.66
C ALA A 110 1.62 -8.74 -15.60
N ASN A 111 1.89 -9.06 -14.33
CA ASN A 111 1.68 -8.11 -13.21
C ASN A 111 2.95 -7.40 -12.73
N GLN A 112 4.12 -8.03 -12.82
CA GLN A 112 5.40 -7.50 -12.35
C GLN A 112 6.48 -7.44 -13.44
N ASN A 113 6.18 -7.94 -14.64
CA ASN A 113 7.11 -8.02 -15.77
C ASN A 113 8.43 -8.78 -15.46
N CYS A 114 8.40 -9.69 -14.50
CA CYS A 114 9.53 -10.53 -14.10
C CYS A 114 9.09 -12.00 -13.94
N THR A 115 10.06 -12.90 -13.83
CA THR A 115 9.84 -14.31 -13.50
C THR A 115 9.40 -14.50 -12.05
N VAL A 116 8.82 -15.66 -11.73
CA VAL A 116 8.44 -15.99 -10.34
C VAL A 116 9.67 -15.94 -9.41
N ALA A 117 10.81 -16.47 -9.86
CA ALA A 117 12.05 -16.46 -9.08
C ALA A 117 12.54 -15.03 -8.77
N GLU A 118 12.48 -14.13 -9.77
CA GLU A 118 12.84 -12.72 -9.59
C GLU A 118 11.86 -12.00 -8.65
N ALA A 119 10.55 -12.24 -8.77
CA ALA A 119 9.54 -11.68 -7.88
C ALA A 119 9.79 -12.09 -6.42
N LEU A 120 10.08 -13.38 -6.18
CA LEU A 120 10.42 -13.89 -4.84
C LEU A 120 11.71 -13.27 -4.29
N ALA A 121 12.74 -13.12 -5.12
CA ALA A 121 14.00 -12.48 -4.74
C ALA A 121 13.78 -11.00 -4.36
N GLN A 122 12.99 -10.27 -5.15
CA GLN A 122 12.62 -8.89 -4.85
C GLN A 122 11.81 -8.78 -3.55
N ALA A 123 10.77 -9.59 -3.38
CA ALA A 123 9.96 -9.61 -2.18
C ALA A 123 10.80 -9.90 -0.92
N LYS A 124 11.77 -10.82 -1.01
CA LYS A 124 12.72 -11.12 0.07
C LYS A 124 13.60 -9.91 0.40
N ALA A 125 14.18 -9.27 -0.62
CA ALA A 125 15.04 -8.09 -0.43
C ALA A 125 14.28 -6.90 0.18
N VAL A 126 13.08 -6.60 -0.35
CA VAL A 126 12.19 -5.55 0.17
C VAL A 126 11.77 -5.83 1.61
N THR A 127 11.37 -7.07 1.91
CA THR A 127 10.99 -7.47 3.27
C THR A 127 12.15 -7.28 4.25
N ALA A 128 13.36 -7.70 3.89
CA ALA A 128 14.54 -7.54 4.75
C ALA A 128 14.83 -6.06 5.03
N GLU A 129 14.77 -5.21 3.99
CA GLU A 129 15.04 -3.78 4.09
C GLU A 129 13.92 -2.97 4.77
N ALA A 130 12.69 -3.47 4.75
CA ALA A 130 11.60 -2.90 5.54
C ALA A 130 11.83 -3.19 7.02
N LEU A 131 12.12 -4.44 7.36
CA LEU A 131 12.35 -4.86 8.75
C LEU A 131 13.57 -4.19 9.37
N SER A 132 14.67 -4.02 8.62
CA SER A 132 15.86 -3.28 9.09
C SER A 132 15.56 -1.82 9.42
N ALA A 133 14.58 -1.22 8.74
CA ALA A 133 14.12 0.15 8.98
C ALA A 133 12.97 0.25 10.00
N GLY A 134 12.62 -0.83 10.69
CA GLY A 134 11.54 -0.85 11.68
C GLY A 134 10.13 -0.84 11.08
N ILE A 135 10.00 -1.09 9.77
CA ILE A 135 8.72 -1.16 9.05
C ILE A 135 8.25 -2.62 9.04
N LYS A 136 7.00 -2.85 9.43
CA LYS A 136 6.39 -4.19 9.39
C LYS A 136 6.18 -4.63 7.95
N ALA A 137 6.36 -5.91 7.66
CA ALA A 137 6.15 -6.45 6.32
C ALA A 137 5.19 -7.64 6.35
N ARG A 138 4.24 -7.67 5.40
CA ARG A 138 3.33 -8.79 5.16
C ARG A 138 3.57 -9.39 3.79
N ARG A 139 3.34 -10.71 3.70
CA ARG A 139 3.45 -11.53 2.50
C ARG A 139 2.07 -12.01 2.09
#